data_AF-A0A7J4FVA2-F1
#
_entry.id   AF-A0A7J4FVA2-F1
#
_cell.length_a   1.000
_cell.length_b   1.000
_cell.length_c   1.000
_cell.angle_alpha   90.00
_cell.angle_beta   90.00
_cell.angle_gamma   90.00
#
_symmetry.space_group_name_H-M   'P 1'
#
loop_
_entity.id
_entity.type
_entity.pdbx_description
1 polymer ?
#
loop_
_entity_poly.entity_id
_entity_poly.type
_entity_poly.pdbx_seq_one_letter_code
_entity_poly.pdbx_strand_id
1 'polypeptide(L)'
;MSEIEIAQISCGSEYTGIQGEIESAAEQVGAKIIFPDIDLEEVEAAEAKFGLKVTSPDLKLMLARAISVVEGHTTADAVFIGTCFRCAEGALVRNEIRRYIHERSGLPVISYSYTERTTAETLLTRMEALTTIAKRRSLLARESQSGLTAGIDSGSTTTKAVVMENNKILGFGWVASTDVLKSAEEAYSTALKESGVDRDAIQALGVTGYGRFLLKEPFNADLVQEEVTVNSKGAVYLADRQKGAATVIDVG
;
A
#
# COMPACT_ATOMS: atom_id res chain seq x y z
N MET A 1 4.48 -2.84 -19.75
CA MET A 1 4.26 -1.78 -18.73
C MET A 1 5.62 -1.35 -18.25
N SER A 2 5.85 -0.05 -18.01
CA SER A 2 7.10 0.40 -17.39
C SER A 2 7.22 -0.23 -15.99
N GLU A 3 8.44 -0.60 -15.64
CA GLU A 3 8.79 -1.02 -14.28
C GLU A 3 8.56 0.17 -13.33
N ILE A 4 7.98 -0.08 -12.16
CA ILE A 4 7.74 0.98 -11.16
C ILE A 4 9.06 1.31 -10.48
N GLU A 5 9.45 2.58 -10.46
CA GLU A 5 10.65 3.05 -9.79
C GLU A 5 10.32 3.58 -8.38
N ILE A 6 10.87 2.93 -7.36
CA ILE A 6 10.67 3.28 -5.94
C ILE A 6 11.94 3.97 -5.44
N ALA A 7 11.84 5.27 -5.14
CA ALA A 7 12.93 6.00 -4.49
C ALA A 7 13.11 5.54 -3.05
N GLN A 8 14.27 4.96 -2.74
CA GLN A 8 14.66 4.61 -1.38
C GLN A 8 15.30 5.83 -0.69
N ILE A 9 14.68 6.26 0.40
CA ILE A 9 15.16 7.34 1.26
C ILE A 9 15.46 6.78 2.64
N SER A 10 16.73 6.72 2.98
CA SER A 10 17.18 6.06 4.18
C SER A 10 18.49 6.64 4.71
N CYS A 11 18.78 6.43 6.00
CA CYS A 11 20.00 6.90 6.65
C CYS A 11 21.21 6.03 6.26
N GLY A 12 21.77 6.29 5.08
CA GLY A 12 22.84 5.53 4.44
C GLY A 12 22.45 5.10 3.02
N SER A 13 23.45 4.88 2.16
CA SER A 13 23.29 4.42 0.78
C SER A 13 23.07 2.91 0.67
N GLU A 14 23.66 2.11 1.56
CA GLU A 14 23.49 0.67 1.61
C GLU A 14 23.34 0.22 3.06
N TYR A 15 22.31 -0.59 3.35
CA TYR A 15 22.19 -1.22 4.65
C TYR A 15 22.73 -2.64 4.63
N THR A 16 23.84 -2.82 5.34
CA THR A 16 24.40 -4.14 5.62
C THR A 16 23.35 -5.03 6.27
N GLY A 17 22.93 -6.07 5.55
CA GLY A 17 22.07 -7.14 6.04
C GLY A 17 20.58 -7.08 5.67
N ILE A 18 20.06 -5.93 5.18
CA ILE A 18 18.63 -5.83 4.80
C ILE A 18 18.38 -5.29 3.40
N GLN A 19 19.37 -4.70 2.72
CA GLN A 19 19.17 -4.09 1.41
C GLN A 19 18.65 -5.11 0.38
N GLY A 20 19.24 -6.31 0.35
CA GLY A 20 18.78 -7.40 -0.53
C GLY A 20 17.35 -7.86 -0.24
N GLU A 21 16.87 -7.74 1.00
CA GLU A 21 15.48 -8.07 1.36
C GLU A 21 14.51 -7.01 0.84
N ILE A 22 14.91 -5.73 0.86
CA ILE A 22 14.13 -4.61 0.28
C ILE A 22 14.03 -4.78 -1.24
N GLU A 23 15.16 -5.03 -1.89
CA GLU A 23 15.25 -5.23 -3.35
C GLU A 23 14.44 -6.45 -3.78
N SER A 24 14.62 -7.59 -3.11
CA SER A 24 13.84 -8.82 -3.36
C SER A 24 12.34 -8.59 -3.21
N ALA A 25 11.90 -7.85 -2.20
CA ALA A 25 10.48 -7.53 -2.02
C ALA A 25 9.93 -6.62 -3.13
N ALA A 26 10.73 -5.66 -3.62
CA ALA A 26 10.36 -4.79 -4.73
C ALA A 26 10.28 -5.57 -6.06
N GLU A 27 11.26 -6.43 -6.34
CA GLU A 27 11.29 -7.26 -7.55
C GLU A 27 10.08 -8.20 -7.61
N GLN A 28 9.68 -8.81 -6.49
CA GLN A 28 8.51 -9.69 -6.40
C GLN A 28 7.19 -8.99 -6.77
N VAL A 29 7.11 -7.66 -6.65
CA VAL A 29 5.92 -6.86 -7.02
C VAL A 29 6.09 -6.12 -8.37
N GLY A 30 7.15 -6.45 -9.12
CA GLY A 30 7.47 -5.84 -10.41
C GLY A 30 7.81 -4.36 -10.28
N ALA A 31 8.64 -4.03 -9.30
CA ALA A 31 9.19 -2.71 -9.07
C ALA A 31 10.70 -2.79 -8.82
N LYS A 32 11.38 -1.66 -8.98
CA LYS A 32 12.82 -1.52 -8.78
C LYS A 32 13.11 -0.42 -7.78
N ILE A 33 14.08 -0.67 -6.90
CA ILE A 33 14.63 0.33 -6.00
C ILE A 33 15.61 1.24 -6.75
N ILE A 34 15.44 2.54 -6.60
CA ILE A 34 16.39 3.55 -7.07
C ILE A 34 16.83 4.43 -5.90
N PHE A 35 18.04 4.98 -6.00
CA PHE A 35 18.57 5.92 -5.03
C PHE A 35 18.57 7.31 -5.66
N PRO A 36 17.96 8.32 -5.00
CA PRO A 36 18.03 9.69 -5.50
C PRO A 36 19.48 10.18 -5.55
N ASP A 37 19.88 10.65 -6.72
CA ASP A 37 21.17 11.28 -6.95
C ASP A 37 21.15 12.68 -6.33
N ILE A 38 22.23 13.00 -5.63
CA ILE A 38 22.40 14.26 -4.91
C ILE A 38 23.88 14.67 -4.87
N ASP A 39 24.12 15.97 -4.93
CA ASP A 39 25.45 16.55 -4.80
C ASP A 39 25.76 16.98 -3.37
N LEU A 40 27.05 17.16 -3.06
CA LEU A 40 27.50 17.56 -1.72
C LEU A 40 26.88 18.88 -1.26
N GLU A 41 26.73 19.84 -2.17
CA GLU A 41 26.12 21.15 -1.87
C GLU A 41 24.65 21.00 -1.44
N GLU A 42 23.91 20.06 -2.01
CA GLU A 42 22.53 19.77 -1.63
C GLU A 42 22.45 19.16 -0.23
N VAL A 43 23.42 18.31 0.14
CA VAL A 43 23.52 17.73 1.48
C VAL A 43 23.81 18.82 2.53
N GLU A 44 24.73 19.73 2.22
CA GLU A 44 25.08 20.85 3.11
C GLU A 44 23.90 21.82 3.31
N ALA A 45 23.12 22.06 2.25
CA ALA A 45 21.95 22.93 2.30
C ALA A 45 20.69 22.26 2.87
N ALA A 46 20.66 20.94 3.02
CA ALA A 46 19.46 20.17 3.31
C ALA A 46 18.77 20.58 4.61
N GLU A 47 19.50 20.79 5.70
CA GLU A 47 18.93 21.18 6.99
C GLU A 47 18.24 22.56 6.92
N ALA A 48 18.86 23.50 6.21
CA ALA A 48 18.33 24.85 6.03
C ALA A 48 17.09 24.85 5.13
N LYS A 49 17.12 24.09 4.03
CA LYS A 49 16.00 23.93 3.10
C LYS A 49 14.82 23.19 3.74
N PHE A 50 15.09 22.09 4.43
CA PHE A 50 14.06 21.26 5.05
C PHE A 50 13.49 21.89 6.32
N GLY A 51 14.31 22.65 7.06
CA GLY A 51 13.93 23.26 8.34
C GLY A 51 14.06 22.31 9.53
N LEU A 52 14.84 21.23 9.41
CA LEU A 52 15.11 20.26 10.48
C LEU A 52 16.62 20.08 10.65
N LYS A 53 17.12 20.32 11.86
CA LYS A 53 18.52 20.08 12.23
C LYS A 53 18.70 18.65 12.70
N VAL A 54 19.76 18.00 12.23
CA VAL A 54 20.10 16.61 12.55
C VAL A 54 21.60 16.46 12.81
N THR A 55 21.96 15.60 13.75
CA THR A 55 23.34 15.38 14.16
C THR A 55 24.06 14.45 13.18
N SER A 56 23.37 13.39 12.73
CA SER A 56 23.95 12.38 11.84
C SER A 56 24.11 12.88 10.40
N PRO A 57 25.30 12.76 9.78
CA PRO A 57 25.50 13.01 8.34
C PRO A 57 24.57 12.17 7.45
N ASP A 58 24.31 10.92 7.82
CA ASP A 58 23.41 10.03 7.06
C ASP A 58 21.97 10.52 7.09
N LEU A 59 21.56 11.20 8.17
CA LEU A 59 20.25 11.83 8.23
C LEU A 59 20.20 13.11 7.40
N LYS A 60 21.30 13.86 7.28
CA LYS A 60 21.38 14.99 6.33
C LYS A 60 21.25 14.51 4.89
N LEU A 61 21.93 13.42 4.55
CA LEU A 61 21.78 12.73 3.26
C LEU A 61 20.31 12.34 3.00
N MET A 62 19.65 11.80 4.02
CA MET A 62 18.25 11.41 3.95
C MET A 62 17.32 12.60 3.68
N LEU A 63 17.56 13.76 4.32
CA LEU A 63 16.84 15.01 4.04
C LEU A 63 17.07 15.50 2.61
N ALA A 64 18.32 15.50 2.15
CA ALA A 64 18.69 15.93 0.80
C ALA A 64 18.01 15.08 -0.29
N ARG A 65 18.00 13.75 -0.13
CA ARG A 65 17.30 12.84 -1.04
C ARG A 65 15.80 13.08 -1.08
N ALA A 66 15.18 13.38 0.06
CA ALA A 66 13.77 13.75 0.10
C ALA A 66 13.48 15.07 -0.63
N ILE A 67 14.37 16.05 -0.51
CA ILE A 67 14.27 17.30 -1.27
C ILE A 67 14.41 17.03 -2.76
N SER A 68 15.42 16.26 -3.20
CA SER A 68 15.65 15.90 -4.61
C SER A 68 14.42 15.24 -5.27
N VAL A 69 13.75 14.32 -4.57
CA VAL A 69 12.52 13.68 -5.06
C VAL A 69 11.36 14.67 -5.16
N VAL A 70 11.21 15.59 -4.20
CA VAL A 70 10.10 16.57 -4.18
C VAL A 70 10.33 17.71 -5.18
N GLU A 71 11.57 18.16 -5.36
CA GLU A 71 11.96 19.20 -6.33
C GLU A 71 12.00 18.65 -7.76
N GLY A 72 11.90 17.33 -7.94
CA GLY A 72 11.85 16.66 -9.24
C GLY A 72 13.22 16.49 -9.90
N HIS A 73 14.31 16.61 -9.13
CA HIS A 73 15.67 16.29 -9.60
C HIS A 73 15.83 14.78 -9.83
N THR A 74 15.15 13.96 -9.01
CA THR A 74 15.00 12.51 -9.21
C THR A 74 13.55 12.18 -9.54
N THR A 75 13.31 11.51 -10.66
CA THR A 75 12.00 10.96 -11.02
C THR A 75 11.75 9.61 -10.34
N ALA A 76 10.61 9.46 -9.69
CA ALA A 76 10.19 8.19 -9.08
C ALA A 76 8.66 8.09 -9.07
N ASP A 77 8.13 6.87 -9.10
CA ASP A 77 6.69 6.58 -9.03
C ASP A 77 6.18 6.48 -7.58
N ALA A 78 7.08 6.15 -6.65
CA ALA A 78 6.78 5.93 -5.25
C ALA A 78 8.02 6.14 -4.37
N VAL A 79 7.80 6.27 -3.05
CA VAL A 79 8.89 6.46 -2.08
C VAL A 79 8.83 5.42 -0.97
N PHE A 80 9.96 4.77 -0.71
CA PHE A 80 10.17 3.94 0.47
C PHE A 80 11.14 4.62 1.43
N ILE A 81 10.67 4.92 2.63
CA ILE A 81 11.47 5.56 3.68
C ILE A 81 11.85 4.52 4.73
N GLY A 82 13.15 4.29 4.92
CA GLY A 82 13.65 3.27 5.86
C GLY A 82 14.62 3.84 6.89
N THR A 83 14.40 3.55 8.18
CA THR A 83 15.42 3.76 9.23
C THR A 83 15.42 2.64 10.26
N CYS A 84 16.55 2.47 10.96
CA CYS A 84 16.72 1.44 11.98
C CYS A 84 15.85 1.75 13.19
N PHE A 85 15.21 0.72 13.76
CA PHE A 85 14.35 0.87 14.93
C PHE A 85 15.04 1.47 16.17
N ARG A 86 16.38 1.38 16.26
CA ARG A 86 17.15 1.84 17.42
C ARG A 86 17.41 3.36 17.43
N CYS A 87 17.28 4.04 16.29
CA CYS A 87 17.66 5.44 16.17
C CYS A 87 16.45 6.37 16.42
N ALA A 88 16.42 7.02 17.59
CA ALA A 88 15.37 7.98 17.94
C ALA A 88 15.34 9.20 17.00
N GLU A 89 16.51 9.75 16.67
CA GLU A 89 16.63 10.84 15.69
C GLU A 89 16.14 10.41 14.30
N GLY A 90 16.52 9.20 13.87
CA GLY A 90 16.05 8.61 12.62
C GLY A 90 14.54 8.34 12.58
N ALA A 91 13.89 8.10 13.73
CA ALA A 91 12.44 7.96 13.81
C ALA A 91 11.72 9.30 13.59
N LEU A 92 12.26 10.39 14.15
CA LEU A 92 11.74 11.76 13.94
C LEU A 92 11.92 12.17 12.48
N VAL A 93 13.14 12.03 11.93
CA VAL A 93 13.46 12.36 10.54
C VAL A 93 12.59 11.57 9.57
N ARG A 94 12.41 10.27 9.79
CA ARG A 94 11.53 9.42 8.97
C ARG A 94 10.09 9.93 8.95
N ASN A 95 9.55 10.36 10.11
CA ASN A 95 8.19 10.90 10.15
C ASN A 95 8.07 12.25 9.45
N GLU A 96 9.03 13.16 9.64
CA GLU A 96 9.02 14.47 8.99
C GLU A 96 9.21 14.35 7.48
N ILE A 97 10.10 13.47 7.00
CA ILE A 97 10.26 13.22 5.56
C ILE A 97 8.98 12.64 4.96
N ARG A 98 8.35 11.66 5.63
CA ARG A 98 7.08 11.09 5.17
C ARG A 98 6.02 12.19 4.99
N ARG A 99 5.91 13.09 5.97
CA ARG A 99 4.99 14.23 5.91
C ARG A 99 5.35 15.19 4.77
N TYR A 100 6.62 15.57 4.67
CA TYR A 100 7.14 16.47 3.64
C TYR A 100 6.80 15.99 2.22
N ILE A 101 7.04 14.70 1.93
CA ILE A 101 6.75 14.09 0.63
C ILE A 101 5.24 14.05 0.36
N HIS A 102 4.46 13.59 1.35
CA HIS A 102 3.00 13.52 1.22
C HIS A 102 2.36 14.89 0.91
N GLU A 103 2.82 15.94 1.58
CA GLU A 103 2.30 17.30 1.41
C GLU A 103 2.75 17.98 0.11
N ARG A 104 3.85 17.54 -0.53
CA ARG A 104 4.50 18.30 -1.60
C ARG A 104 4.70 17.59 -2.95
N SER A 105 4.76 16.27 -3.03
CA SER A 105 4.97 15.56 -4.31
C SER A 105 3.74 14.81 -4.82
N GLY A 106 2.78 14.50 -3.95
CA GLY A 106 1.65 13.63 -4.28
C GLY A 106 2.04 12.18 -4.61
N LEU A 107 3.30 11.81 -4.39
CA LEU A 107 3.80 10.44 -4.54
C LEU A 107 3.32 9.57 -3.37
N PRO A 108 2.98 8.30 -3.62
CA PRO A 108 2.71 7.36 -2.56
C PRO A 108 3.99 7.09 -1.76
N VAL A 109 3.86 7.05 -0.45
CA VAL A 109 5.00 6.92 0.47
C VAL A 109 4.72 5.88 1.53
N ILE A 110 5.68 4.97 1.73
CA ILE A 110 5.69 4.06 2.88
C ILE A 110 6.89 4.39 3.75
N SER A 111 6.65 4.43 5.06
CA SER A 111 7.68 4.56 6.08
C SER A 111 7.80 3.24 6.83
N TYR A 112 9.01 2.69 6.92
CA TYR A 112 9.29 1.44 7.60
C TYR A 112 10.43 1.58 8.61
N SER A 113 10.25 0.94 9.76
CA SER A 113 11.25 0.84 10.82
C SER A 113 11.75 -0.58 10.86
N TYR A 114 12.94 -0.84 10.32
CA TYR A 114 13.46 -2.19 10.18
C TYR A 114 14.28 -2.62 11.40
N THR A 115 14.39 -3.95 11.53
CA THR A 115 15.37 -4.65 12.39
C THR A 115 16.29 -5.50 11.51
N GLU A 116 17.37 -6.03 12.09
CA GLU A 116 18.28 -6.97 11.43
C GLU A 116 17.61 -8.31 11.02
N ARG A 117 16.37 -8.54 11.45
CA ARG A 117 15.56 -9.73 11.09
C ARG A 117 14.47 -9.42 10.06
N THR A 118 14.48 -8.23 9.47
CA THR A 118 13.50 -7.86 8.44
C THR A 118 13.73 -8.74 7.22
N THR A 119 12.68 -9.42 6.76
CA THR A 119 12.70 -10.26 5.57
C THR A 119 11.86 -9.64 4.44
N ALA A 120 12.12 -10.07 3.21
CA ALA A 120 11.36 -9.69 2.03
C ALA A 120 9.87 -10.01 2.21
N GLU A 121 9.53 -11.17 2.80
CA GLU A 121 8.15 -11.56 3.10
C GLU A 121 7.43 -10.54 4.01
N THR A 122 8.14 -9.98 5.00
CA THR A 122 7.59 -8.96 5.90
C THR A 122 7.34 -7.63 5.18
N LEU A 123 8.16 -7.33 4.17
CA LEU A 123 8.05 -6.13 3.35
C LEU A 123 7.06 -6.29 2.20
N LEU A 124 6.80 -7.51 1.76
CA LEU A 124 6.08 -7.81 0.52
C LEU A 124 4.73 -7.13 0.46
N THR A 125 3.87 -7.30 1.46
CA THR A 125 2.54 -6.67 1.47
C THR A 125 2.62 -5.14 1.46
N ARG A 126 3.67 -4.56 2.04
CA ARG A 126 3.90 -3.10 2.01
C ARG A 126 4.33 -2.66 0.62
N MET A 127 5.25 -3.38 -0.01
CA MET A 127 5.67 -3.09 -1.39
C MET A 127 4.52 -3.29 -2.38
N GLU A 128 3.69 -4.31 -2.19
CA GLU A 128 2.48 -4.54 -2.98
C GLU A 128 1.50 -3.38 -2.83
N ALA A 129 1.23 -2.92 -1.61
CA ALA A 129 0.39 -1.74 -1.38
C ALA A 129 0.98 -0.47 -2.02
N LEU A 130 2.29 -0.24 -1.89
CA LEU A 130 2.97 0.91 -2.48
C LEU A 130 2.84 0.92 -4.01
N THR A 131 3.13 -0.21 -4.65
CA THR A 131 3.04 -0.35 -6.11
C THR A 131 1.61 -0.32 -6.60
N THR A 132 0.66 -0.86 -5.84
CA THR A 132 -0.78 -0.73 -6.10
C THR A 132 -1.18 0.73 -6.14
N ILE A 133 -0.81 1.54 -5.14
CA ILE A 133 -1.20 2.96 -5.10
C ILE A 133 -0.57 3.71 -6.28
N ALA A 134 0.69 3.42 -6.60
CA ALA A 134 1.38 4.01 -7.75
C ALA A 134 0.69 3.64 -9.08
N LYS A 135 0.40 2.35 -9.31
CA LYS A 135 -0.18 1.84 -10.58
C LYS A 135 -1.68 2.15 -10.72
N ARG A 136 -2.44 2.17 -9.63
CA ARG A 136 -3.92 2.17 -9.63
C ARG A 136 -4.53 3.41 -8.97
N ARG A 137 -3.81 4.54 -8.98
CA ARG A 137 -4.28 5.80 -8.37
C ARG A 137 -5.69 6.22 -8.81
N SER A 138 -6.00 6.10 -10.10
CA SER A 138 -7.32 6.44 -10.65
C SER A 138 -8.44 5.53 -10.14
N LEU A 139 -8.18 4.22 -10.01
CA LEU A 139 -9.13 3.27 -9.46
C LEU A 139 -9.41 3.57 -7.98
N LEU A 140 -8.36 3.82 -7.20
CA LEU A 140 -8.46 4.12 -5.77
C LEU A 140 -9.11 5.50 -5.49
N ALA A 141 -9.02 6.43 -6.44
CA ALA A 141 -9.66 7.73 -6.36
C ALA A 141 -11.19 7.68 -6.57
N ARG A 142 -11.77 6.56 -7.00
CA ARG A 142 -13.23 6.44 -7.18
C ARG A 142 -13.95 6.56 -5.84
N GLU A 143 -14.85 7.54 -5.71
CA GLU A 143 -15.60 7.80 -4.47
C GLU A 143 -16.92 7.02 -4.38
N SER A 144 -17.37 6.46 -5.50
CA SER A 144 -18.59 5.67 -5.59
C SER A 144 -18.37 4.39 -6.39
N GLN A 145 -19.00 3.33 -5.92
CA GLN A 145 -19.28 2.11 -6.63
C GLN A 145 -20.47 2.35 -7.56
N SER A 146 -20.36 1.85 -8.80
CA SER A 146 -21.36 2.00 -9.85
C SER A 146 -21.51 0.67 -10.59
N GLY A 147 -22.71 0.37 -11.07
CA GLY A 147 -23.02 -0.91 -11.68
C GLY A 147 -23.26 -1.99 -10.62
N LEU A 148 -23.43 -3.23 -11.06
CA LEU A 148 -23.72 -4.39 -10.22
C LEU A 148 -22.45 -5.21 -10.05
N THR A 149 -21.81 -5.12 -8.89
CA THR A 149 -20.49 -5.73 -8.63
C THR A 149 -20.50 -6.50 -7.33
N ALA A 150 -19.55 -7.42 -7.17
CA ALA A 150 -19.34 -8.13 -5.92
C ALA A 150 -17.89 -8.07 -5.44
N GLY A 151 -17.68 -8.32 -4.16
CA GLY A 151 -16.37 -8.42 -3.53
C GLY A 151 -16.31 -9.60 -2.57
N ILE A 152 -15.21 -10.35 -2.58
CA ILE A 152 -14.93 -11.45 -1.64
C ILE A 152 -13.64 -11.15 -0.86
N ASP A 153 -13.73 -11.13 0.46
CA ASP A 153 -12.60 -11.02 1.38
C ASP A 153 -12.33 -12.39 2.02
N SER A 154 -11.26 -13.04 1.61
CA SER A 154 -10.80 -14.33 2.15
C SER A 154 -9.79 -14.12 3.28
N GLY A 155 -10.29 -13.74 4.45
CA GLY A 155 -9.50 -13.58 5.67
C GLY A 155 -9.11 -14.91 6.32
N SER A 156 -8.19 -14.85 7.28
CA SER A 156 -7.69 -16.03 8.01
C SER A 156 -8.74 -16.63 8.97
N THR A 157 -9.55 -15.78 9.60
CA THR A 157 -10.60 -16.21 10.56
C THR A 157 -11.98 -16.22 9.93
N THR A 158 -12.26 -15.27 9.04
CA THR A 158 -13.59 -15.11 8.43
C THR A 158 -13.49 -14.80 6.95
N THR A 159 -14.37 -15.40 6.17
CA THR A 159 -14.56 -15.10 4.75
C THR A 159 -15.85 -14.33 4.58
N LYS A 160 -15.76 -13.19 3.88
CA LYS A 160 -16.87 -12.26 3.66
C LYS A 160 -17.13 -12.12 2.17
N ALA A 161 -18.39 -11.92 1.81
CA ALA A 161 -18.77 -11.48 0.48
C ALA A 161 -19.81 -10.38 0.56
N VAL A 162 -19.80 -9.47 -0.41
CA VAL A 162 -20.80 -8.40 -0.54
C VAL A 162 -21.19 -8.26 -2.01
N VAL A 163 -22.49 -8.08 -2.27
CA VAL A 163 -23.04 -7.69 -3.57
C VAL A 163 -23.54 -6.26 -3.46
N MET A 164 -23.10 -5.40 -4.36
CA MET A 164 -23.44 -3.99 -4.36
C MET A 164 -23.94 -3.53 -5.73
N GLU A 165 -24.95 -2.66 -5.71
CA GLU A 165 -25.40 -1.94 -6.89
C GLU A 165 -25.49 -0.44 -6.60
N ASN A 166 -24.75 0.37 -7.37
CA ASN A 166 -24.76 1.83 -7.28
C ASN A 166 -24.67 2.35 -5.83
N ASN A 167 -23.61 1.97 -5.11
CA ASN A 167 -23.33 2.27 -3.70
C ASN A 167 -24.26 1.63 -2.66
N LYS A 168 -25.24 0.82 -3.08
CA LYS A 168 -26.14 0.13 -2.15
C LYS A 168 -25.71 -1.32 -1.99
N ILE A 169 -25.62 -1.78 -0.74
CA ILE A 169 -25.45 -3.20 -0.43
C ILE A 169 -26.78 -3.88 -0.70
N LEU A 170 -26.78 -4.88 -1.58
CA LEU A 170 -27.96 -5.68 -1.89
C LEU A 170 -27.99 -6.98 -1.07
N GLY A 171 -26.82 -7.51 -0.72
CA GLY A 171 -26.70 -8.70 0.10
C GLY A 171 -25.26 -8.91 0.57
N PHE A 172 -25.09 -9.66 1.64
CA PHE A 172 -23.80 -9.99 2.21
C PHE A 172 -23.76 -11.44 2.71
N GLY A 173 -22.56 -11.97 2.81
CA GLY A 173 -22.32 -13.31 3.34
C GLY A 173 -21.12 -13.29 4.25
N TRP A 174 -21.18 -14.07 5.32
CA TRP A 174 -20.11 -14.17 6.31
C TRP A 174 -20.06 -15.59 6.85
N VAL A 175 -18.89 -16.20 6.77
CA VAL A 175 -18.64 -17.56 7.28
C VAL A 175 -17.28 -17.63 7.97
N ALA A 176 -17.11 -18.61 8.85
CA ALA A 176 -15.79 -18.93 9.38
C ALA A 176 -14.88 -19.45 8.25
N SER A 177 -13.64 -18.96 8.21
CA SER A 177 -12.67 -19.42 7.22
C SER A 177 -12.21 -20.83 7.54
N THR A 178 -12.34 -21.73 6.56
CA THR A 178 -11.83 -23.09 6.64
C THR A 178 -10.98 -23.36 5.40
N ASP A 179 -11.56 -24.01 4.39
CA ASP A 179 -10.99 -24.08 3.05
C ASP A 179 -11.32 -22.79 2.28
N VAL A 180 -10.30 -22.16 1.70
CA VAL A 180 -10.42 -20.85 1.03
C VAL A 180 -11.51 -20.86 -0.04
N LEU A 181 -11.58 -21.90 -0.88
CA LEU A 181 -12.54 -21.95 -1.99
C LEU A 181 -13.95 -22.23 -1.48
N LYS A 182 -14.09 -23.19 -0.55
CA LYS A 182 -15.41 -23.53 0.03
C LYS A 182 -15.99 -22.35 0.81
N SER A 183 -15.21 -21.73 1.67
CA SER A 183 -15.64 -20.58 2.46
C SER A 183 -16.00 -19.39 1.55
N ALA A 184 -15.24 -19.14 0.48
CA ALA A 184 -15.56 -18.10 -0.50
C ALA A 184 -16.86 -18.39 -1.26
N GLU A 185 -17.06 -19.62 -1.72
CA GLU A 185 -18.27 -20.02 -2.45
C GLU A 185 -19.52 -19.93 -1.55
N GLU A 186 -19.40 -20.33 -0.28
CA GLU A 186 -20.48 -20.25 0.70
C GLU A 186 -20.85 -18.81 1.05
N ALA A 187 -19.85 -17.96 1.34
CA ALA A 187 -20.07 -16.54 1.59
C ALA A 187 -20.70 -15.85 0.37
N TYR A 188 -20.18 -16.11 -0.83
CA TYR A 188 -20.66 -15.49 -2.04
C TYR A 188 -22.07 -15.95 -2.42
N SER A 189 -22.35 -17.26 -2.32
CA SER A 189 -23.69 -17.81 -2.54
C SER A 189 -24.72 -17.20 -1.57
N THR A 190 -24.32 -16.96 -0.32
CA THR A 190 -25.19 -16.31 0.68
C THR A 190 -25.51 -14.88 0.26
N ALA A 191 -24.50 -14.10 -0.15
CA ALA A 191 -24.68 -12.73 -0.61
C ALA A 191 -25.55 -12.63 -1.88
N LEU A 192 -25.37 -13.56 -2.83
CA LEU A 192 -26.20 -13.66 -4.05
C LEU A 192 -27.66 -14.01 -3.72
N LYS A 193 -27.87 -14.97 -2.82
CA LYS A 193 -29.21 -15.37 -2.39
C LYS A 193 -29.95 -14.23 -1.68
N GLU A 194 -29.26 -13.48 -0.81
CA GLU A 194 -29.85 -12.34 -0.11
C GLU A 194 -30.16 -11.19 -1.10
N SER A 195 -29.27 -10.92 -2.05
CA SER A 195 -29.49 -9.87 -3.05
C SER A 195 -30.53 -10.23 -4.12
N GLY A 196 -30.85 -11.52 -4.29
CA GLY A 196 -31.75 -11.99 -5.35
C GLY A 196 -31.16 -11.87 -6.75
N VAL A 197 -29.83 -11.72 -6.84
CA VAL A 197 -29.08 -11.52 -8.09
C VAL A 197 -28.47 -12.84 -8.56
N ASP A 198 -28.58 -13.13 -9.85
CA ASP A 198 -27.90 -14.27 -10.45
C ASP A 198 -26.40 -14.00 -10.59
N ARG A 199 -25.57 -15.03 -10.35
CA ARG A 199 -24.11 -14.94 -10.44
C ARG A 199 -23.63 -14.37 -11.79
N ASP A 200 -24.30 -14.75 -12.88
CA ASP A 200 -23.95 -14.33 -14.24
C ASP A 200 -24.30 -12.86 -14.54
N ALA A 201 -25.11 -12.21 -13.70
CA ALA A 201 -25.44 -10.79 -13.82
C ALA A 201 -24.38 -9.87 -13.19
N ILE A 202 -23.46 -10.42 -12.38
CA ILE A 202 -22.39 -9.65 -11.74
C ILE A 202 -21.42 -9.16 -12.81
N GLN A 203 -21.29 -7.84 -12.91
CA GLN A 203 -20.53 -7.17 -13.96
C GLN A 203 -19.03 -7.13 -13.68
N ALA A 204 -18.65 -7.18 -12.40
CA ALA A 204 -17.27 -7.28 -11.97
C ALA A 204 -17.17 -7.88 -10.57
N LEU A 205 -16.11 -8.66 -10.33
CA LEU A 205 -15.81 -9.29 -9.06
C LEU A 205 -14.40 -8.93 -8.58
N GLY A 206 -14.31 -8.39 -7.36
CA GLY A 206 -13.05 -8.18 -6.65
C GLY A 206 -12.78 -9.25 -5.60
N VAL A 207 -11.51 -9.63 -5.42
CA VAL A 207 -11.08 -10.54 -4.35
C VAL A 207 -9.91 -9.95 -3.56
N THR A 208 -9.96 -10.13 -2.24
CA THR A 208 -8.95 -9.67 -1.28
C THR A 208 -8.72 -10.70 -0.15
N GLY A 209 -7.89 -10.34 0.81
CA GLY A 209 -7.46 -11.20 1.92
C GLY A 209 -6.27 -12.09 1.56
N TYR A 210 -5.88 -12.95 2.49
CA TYR A 210 -4.75 -13.87 2.32
C TYR A 210 -5.01 -14.91 1.22
N GLY A 211 -6.26 -15.35 1.06
CA GLY A 211 -6.65 -16.33 0.04
C GLY A 211 -6.85 -15.77 -1.37
N ARG A 212 -6.72 -14.45 -1.58
CA ARG A 212 -7.12 -13.76 -2.83
C ARG A 212 -6.55 -14.36 -4.11
N PHE A 213 -5.30 -14.82 -4.10
CA PHE A 213 -4.66 -15.40 -5.29
C PHE A 213 -5.28 -16.75 -5.66
N LEU A 214 -5.72 -17.54 -4.68
CA LEU A 214 -6.43 -18.79 -4.92
C LEU A 214 -7.84 -18.58 -5.46
N LEU A 215 -8.44 -17.42 -5.19
CA LEU A 215 -9.78 -17.08 -5.67
C LEU A 215 -9.82 -16.53 -7.09
N LYS A 216 -8.68 -16.05 -7.62
CA LYS A 216 -8.63 -15.36 -8.91
C LYS A 216 -9.23 -16.18 -10.05
N GLU A 217 -8.64 -17.35 -10.35
CA GLU A 217 -9.07 -18.19 -11.47
C GLU A 217 -10.42 -18.85 -11.21
N PRO A 218 -10.70 -19.44 -10.03
CA PRO A 218 -11.97 -20.14 -9.79
C PRO A 218 -13.21 -19.23 -9.83
N PHE A 219 -13.05 -17.95 -9.49
CA PHE A 219 -14.15 -16.97 -9.53
C PHE A 219 -14.08 -16.05 -10.75
N ASN A 220 -13.09 -16.21 -11.62
CA ASN A 220 -12.79 -15.28 -12.72
C ASN A 220 -12.77 -13.82 -12.26
N ALA A 221 -12.05 -13.55 -11.16
CA ALA A 221 -12.04 -12.24 -10.52
C ALA A 221 -11.31 -11.19 -11.38
N ASP A 222 -11.99 -10.09 -11.66
CA ASP A 222 -11.46 -8.96 -12.44
C ASP A 222 -10.38 -8.18 -11.68
N LEU A 223 -10.48 -8.18 -10.35
CA LEU A 223 -9.60 -7.43 -9.47
C LEU A 223 -9.11 -8.31 -8.32
N VAL A 224 -7.81 -8.60 -8.32
CA VAL A 224 -7.10 -9.11 -7.14
C VAL A 224 -6.38 -7.94 -6.48
N GLN A 225 -6.63 -7.75 -5.18
CA GLN A 225 -6.04 -6.63 -4.43
C GLN A 225 -5.66 -7.05 -3.01
N GLU A 226 -4.50 -6.60 -2.51
CA GLU A 226 -4.10 -6.81 -1.13
C GLU A 226 -4.98 -6.09 -0.12
N GLU A 227 -5.05 -6.68 1.07
CA GLU A 227 -5.92 -6.27 2.17
C GLU A 227 -5.64 -4.84 2.66
N VAL A 228 -4.37 -4.43 2.74
CA VAL A 228 -3.97 -3.13 3.33
C VAL A 228 -4.64 -1.95 2.62
N THR A 229 -4.63 -1.96 1.27
CA THR A 229 -5.20 -0.87 0.48
C THR A 229 -6.73 -0.89 0.52
N VAL A 230 -7.35 -2.07 0.42
CA VAL A 230 -8.82 -2.17 0.38
C VAL A 230 -9.46 -1.93 1.74
N ASN A 231 -8.82 -2.34 2.86
CA ASN A 231 -9.31 -2.05 4.21
C ASN A 231 -9.28 -0.54 4.46
N SER A 232 -8.17 0.12 4.08
CA SER A 232 -8.06 1.57 4.15
C SER A 232 -9.16 2.26 3.33
N LYS A 233 -9.37 1.81 2.08
CA LYS A 233 -10.39 2.37 1.18
C LYS A 233 -11.82 2.14 1.70
N GLY A 234 -12.12 0.93 2.19
CA GLY A 234 -13.41 0.56 2.75
C GLY A 234 -13.73 1.36 4.02
N ALA A 235 -12.75 1.52 4.92
CA ALA A 235 -12.91 2.31 6.15
C ALA A 235 -13.26 3.77 5.86
N VAL A 236 -12.53 4.43 4.95
CA VAL A 236 -12.82 5.83 4.60
C VAL A 236 -14.09 5.99 3.78
N TYR A 237 -14.48 4.97 2.99
CA TYR A 237 -15.77 4.93 2.30
C TYR A 237 -16.93 4.89 3.28
N LEU A 238 -16.89 3.96 4.25
CA LEU A 238 -17.95 3.80 5.26
C LEU A 238 -18.04 5.00 6.22
N ALA A 239 -16.91 5.68 6.48
CA ALA A 239 -16.87 6.86 7.34
C ALA A 239 -17.22 8.17 6.63
N ASP A 240 -17.49 8.15 5.32
CA ASP A 240 -17.63 9.35 4.48
C ASP A 240 -16.42 10.31 4.61
N ARG A 241 -15.21 9.73 4.65
CA ARG A 241 -13.92 10.43 4.81
C ARG A 241 -12.95 10.14 3.67
N GLN A 242 -13.48 9.98 2.46
CA GLN A 242 -12.67 9.70 1.26
C GLN A 242 -11.82 10.89 0.79
N LYS A 243 -12.01 12.08 1.40
CA LYS A 243 -11.25 13.31 1.13
C LYS A 243 -10.54 13.79 2.38
N GLY A 244 -9.35 14.38 2.18
CA GLY A 244 -8.53 14.92 3.26
C GLY A 244 -7.74 13.85 4.00
N ALA A 245 -7.14 14.25 5.13
CA ALA A 245 -6.34 13.35 5.95
C ALA A 245 -7.25 12.45 6.81
N ALA A 246 -6.96 11.16 6.82
CA ALA A 246 -7.59 10.18 7.69
C ALA A 246 -6.54 9.21 8.23
N THR A 247 -6.66 8.84 9.49
CA THR A 247 -5.89 7.76 10.10
C THR A 247 -6.83 6.56 10.23
N VAL A 248 -6.51 5.48 9.53
CA VAL A 248 -7.22 4.20 9.64
C VAL A 248 -6.42 3.30 10.57
N ILE A 249 -7.08 2.80 11.62
CA ILE A 249 -6.52 1.80 12.53
C ILE A 249 -7.38 0.56 12.37
N ASP A 250 -6.83 -0.44 11.69
CA ASP A 250 -7.44 -1.75 11.56
C ASP A 250 -7.08 -2.59 12.79
N VAL A 251 -8.10 -3.06 13.50
CA VAL A 251 -7.97 -3.89 14.71
C VAL A 251 -8.64 -5.22 14.41
N GLY A 252 -7.85 -6.15 13.88
CA GLY A 252 -8.25 -7.53 13.60
C GLY A 252 -8.33 -8.40 14.84
#